data_AF-A0A2D4HZ73-F1
#
_entry.id   AF-A0A2D4HZ73-F1
#
_cell.length_a   1.000
_cell.length_b   1.000
_cell.length_c   1.000
_cell.angle_alpha   90.00
_cell.angle_beta   90.00
_cell.angle_gamma   90.00
#
_symmetry.space_group_name_H-M   'P 1'
#
loop_
_entity.id
_entity.type
_entity.pdbx_description
1 polymer ?
#
loop_
_entity_poly.entity_id
_entity_poly.type
_entity_poly.pdbx_seq_one_letter_code
_entity_poly.pdbx_strand_id
1 'polypeptide(L)'
;MSEWCFKVMLCNLTSVCVNLQGADTFAAKINIEVQWISELAIAAVEKNGGVITTAFYDPRSLEILCKPVPFFQRGKPIPKRMLPPEDLVRYYTDPANRGYLADPSKVAEARIELSKKYGYVLPDITKDELFQMLSTQKDPRQIFFGLAPGWIVNMSEKKILKPTDERLLKYYSS
;
A
#
# COMPACT_ATOMS: atom_id res chain seq x y z
N MET A 1 -1.26 -26.15 16.92
CA MET A 1 -0.67 -24.86 16.55
C MET A 1 -0.74 -24.73 15.04
N SER A 2 -1.87 -24.24 14.54
CA SER A 2 -2.07 -24.00 13.11
C SER A 2 -1.24 -22.79 12.68
N GLU A 3 -0.33 -22.99 11.73
CA GLU A 3 0.45 -21.91 11.12
C GLU A 3 -0.49 -20.88 10.48
N TRP A 4 -0.40 -19.65 10.98
CA TRP A 4 -0.98 -18.48 10.35
C TRP A 4 -0.21 -18.19 9.07
N CYS A 5 -0.76 -18.53 7.90
CA CYS A 5 -0.14 -18.12 6.65
C CYS A 5 -1.16 -17.38 5.78
N PHE A 6 -1.30 -16.08 6.05
CA PHE A 6 -1.66 -15.14 4.99
C PHE A 6 -0.52 -15.22 3.98
N LYS A 7 -0.65 -16.07 2.96
CA LYS A 7 0.42 -16.28 1.99
C LYS A 7 0.43 -15.07 1.06
N VAL A 8 1.21 -14.08 1.45
CA VAL A 8 1.76 -13.04 0.59
C VAL A 8 2.52 -13.77 -0.52
N MET A 9 1.84 -14.08 -1.61
CA MET A 9 2.45 -14.79 -2.72
C MET A 9 3.13 -13.74 -3.58
N LEU A 10 4.45 -13.84 -3.73
CA LEU A 10 5.17 -13.09 -4.75
C LEU A 10 4.67 -13.61 -6.11
N CYS A 11 3.75 -12.88 -6.72
CA CYS A 11 3.20 -13.19 -8.03
C CYS A 11 4.22 -12.66 -9.05
N ASN A 12 5.10 -13.56 -9.48
CA ASN A 12 6.30 -13.27 -10.27
C ASN A 12 7.27 -12.32 -9.52
N LEU A 13 8.52 -12.22 -9.96
CA LEU A 13 9.61 -11.47 -9.30
C LEU A 13 9.34 -9.95 -9.11
N THR A 14 8.13 -9.46 -9.39
CA THR A 14 7.75 -8.05 -9.52
C THR A 14 6.48 -7.64 -8.75
N SER A 15 5.77 -8.54 -8.04
CA SER A 15 4.56 -8.13 -7.31
C SER A 15 4.19 -9.06 -6.16
N VAL A 16 3.44 -8.56 -5.17
CA VAL A 16 2.78 -9.36 -4.13
C VAL A 16 1.28 -9.42 -4.43
N CYS A 17 0.72 -10.62 -4.40
CA CYS A 17 -0.71 -10.87 -4.42
C CYS A 17 -1.19 -11.53 -3.12
N VAL A 18 -2.42 -11.20 -2.73
CA VAL A 18 -3.11 -11.82 -1.59
C VAL A 18 -4.25 -12.69 -2.11
N ASN A 19 -4.22 -13.97 -1.75
CA ASN A 19 -5.19 -14.98 -2.17
C ASN A 19 -6.17 -15.35 -1.05
N LEU A 20 -7.11 -16.24 -1.40
CA LEU A 20 -8.25 -16.64 -0.58
C LEU A 20 -7.93 -17.64 0.54
N GLN A 21 -6.70 -18.15 0.62
CA GLN A 21 -6.37 -19.23 1.53
C GLN A 21 -6.39 -18.73 2.98
N GLY A 22 -7.21 -19.38 3.82
CA GLY A 22 -7.33 -19.04 5.24
C GLY A 22 -8.31 -17.91 5.56
N ALA A 23 -9.14 -17.47 4.60
CA ALA A 23 -10.15 -16.43 4.82
C ALA A 23 -11.11 -16.75 5.98
N ASP A 24 -11.49 -18.02 6.15
CA ASP A 24 -12.41 -18.46 7.22
C ASP A 24 -11.78 -18.33 8.63
N THR A 25 -10.46 -18.46 8.71
CA THR A 25 -9.69 -18.39 9.97
C THR A 25 -9.07 -17.01 10.21
N PHE A 26 -9.16 -16.11 9.24
CA PHE A 26 -8.52 -14.81 9.33
C PHE A 26 -9.24 -13.92 10.34
N ALA A 27 -8.53 -13.56 11.40
CA ALA A 27 -9.03 -12.78 12.53
C ALA A 27 -8.00 -11.72 12.95
N ALA A 28 -7.53 -10.91 12.00
CA ALA A 28 -6.56 -9.85 12.27
C ALA A 28 -7.05 -8.50 11.72
N LYS A 29 -6.78 -7.45 12.49
CA LYS A 29 -7.05 -6.05 12.10
C LYS A 29 -5.74 -5.41 11.67
N ILE A 30 -5.59 -5.21 10.36
CA ILE A 30 -4.34 -4.76 9.76
C ILE A 30 -4.62 -3.71 8.67
N ASN A 31 -3.68 -2.79 8.48
CA ASN A 31 -3.60 -1.93 7.30
C ASN A 31 -2.55 -2.51 6.37
N ILE A 32 -2.97 -3.02 5.21
CA ILE A 32 -2.06 -3.66 4.25
C ILE A 32 -2.09 -2.96 2.89
N GLU A 33 -0.91 -2.83 2.31
CA GLU A 33 -0.73 -2.36 0.94
C GLU A 33 -0.15 -3.49 0.10
N VAL A 34 -0.83 -3.82 -1.00
CA VAL A 34 -0.48 -4.96 -1.88
C VAL A 34 -0.63 -4.56 -3.34
N GLN A 35 0.01 -5.26 -4.28
CA GLN A 35 -0.14 -4.91 -5.70
C GLN A 35 -1.44 -5.47 -6.29
N TRP A 36 -1.85 -6.66 -5.84
CA TRP A 36 -3.02 -7.38 -6.32
C TRP A 36 -3.78 -8.02 -5.17
N ILE A 37 -5.11 -7.99 -5.24
CA ILE A 37 -5.97 -8.64 -4.26
C ILE A 37 -7.23 -9.20 -4.90
N SER A 38 -7.75 -10.28 -4.33
CA SER A 38 -9.03 -10.88 -4.71
C SER A 38 -10.18 -10.31 -3.87
N GLU A 39 -11.39 -10.26 -4.46
CA GLU A 39 -12.57 -9.68 -3.81
C GLU A 39 -12.89 -10.32 -2.45
N LEU A 40 -12.81 -11.65 -2.33
CA LEU A 40 -13.10 -12.33 -1.08
C LEU A 40 -11.99 -12.14 -0.02
N ALA A 41 -10.73 -11.94 -0.43
CA ALA A 41 -9.68 -11.52 0.50
C ALA A 41 -9.93 -10.10 1.03
N ILE A 42 -10.46 -9.20 0.19
CA ILE A 42 -10.89 -7.88 0.65
C ILE A 42 -11.98 -8.01 1.71
N ALA A 43 -13.02 -8.81 1.44
CA ALA A 43 -14.12 -9.02 2.38
C ALA A 43 -13.63 -9.57 3.72
N ALA A 44 -12.70 -10.54 3.70
CA ALA A 44 -12.13 -11.12 4.91
C ALA A 44 -11.38 -10.09 5.78
N VAL A 45 -10.62 -9.18 5.17
CA VAL A 45 -9.88 -8.15 5.90
C VAL A 45 -10.81 -7.05 6.42
N GLU A 46 -11.71 -6.55 5.57
CA GLU A 46 -12.64 -5.47 5.93
C GLU A 46 -13.66 -5.90 6.99
N LYS A 47 -14.10 -7.17 6.97
CA LYS A 47 -14.94 -7.77 8.02
C LYS A 47 -14.30 -7.67 9.41
N ASN A 48 -12.97 -7.78 9.48
CA ASN A 48 -12.21 -7.67 10.74
C ASN A 48 -11.83 -6.21 11.09
N GLY A 49 -12.30 -5.23 10.31
CA GLY A 49 -11.98 -3.81 10.51
C GLY A 49 -10.61 -3.40 9.99
N GLY A 50 -9.97 -4.24 9.15
CA GLY A 50 -8.73 -3.89 8.47
C GLY A 50 -8.96 -2.94 7.29
N VAL A 51 -7.87 -2.38 6.79
CA VAL A 51 -7.83 -1.50 5.62
C VAL A 51 -6.90 -2.10 4.59
N ILE A 52 -7.31 -2.02 3.33
CA ILE A 52 -6.52 -2.48 2.19
C ILE A 52 -6.34 -1.34 1.22
N THR A 53 -5.15 -1.26 0.65
CA THR A 53 -4.86 -0.39 -0.50
C THR A 53 -4.12 -1.21 -1.55
N THR A 54 -4.59 -1.17 -2.80
CA THR A 54 -3.82 -1.71 -3.91
C THR A 54 -2.95 -0.63 -4.53
N ALA A 55 -1.65 -0.88 -4.63
CA ALA A 55 -0.70 0.12 -5.10
C ALA A 55 0.34 -0.47 -6.07
N PHE A 56 0.55 0.23 -7.18
CA PHE A 56 1.52 -0.17 -8.19
C PHE A 56 2.96 0.12 -7.76
N TYR A 57 3.91 -0.75 -8.06
CA TYR A 57 5.34 -0.46 -7.90
C TYR A 57 6.07 -0.74 -9.20
N ASP A 58 6.76 0.25 -9.75
CA ASP A 58 7.66 0.02 -10.87
C ASP A 58 8.84 -0.87 -10.43
N PRO A 59 9.49 -1.60 -11.37
CA PRO A 59 10.53 -2.57 -11.02
C PRO A 59 11.66 -1.98 -10.17
N ARG A 60 12.06 -0.73 -10.43
CA ARG A 60 13.11 -0.06 -9.68
C ARG A 60 12.64 0.28 -8.26
N SER A 61 11.44 0.84 -8.11
CA SER A 61 10.88 1.15 -6.80
C SER A 61 10.68 -0.11 -5.95
N LEU A 62 10.27 -1.22 -6.56
CA LEU A 62 10.13 -2.49 -5.85
C LEU A 62 11.48 -3.04 -5.38
N GLU A 63 12.51 -3.02 -6.22
CA GLU A 63 13.86 -3.44 -5.83
C GLU A 63 14.36 -2.65 -4.61
N ILE A 64 14.14 -1.33 -4.63
CA ILE A 64 14.49 -0.42 -3.53
C ILE A 64 13.70 -0.77 -2.26
N LEU A 65 12.39 -1.05 -2.38
CA LEU A 65 11.54 -1.41 -1.25
C LEU A 65 11.94 -2.75 -0.63
N CYS A 66 12.27 -3.75 -1.45
CA CYS A 66 12.67 -5.08 -1.00
C CYS A 66 14.09 -5.10 -0.40
N LYS A 67 15.00 -4.27 -0.91
CA LYS A 67 16.41 -4.19 -0.46
C LYS A 67 16.81 -2.75 -0.15
N PRO A 68 16.26 -2.14 0.92
CA PRO A 68 16.47 -0.74 1.23
C PRO A 68 17.90 -0.44 1.71
N VAL A 69 18.50 -1.34 2.49
CA VAL A 69 19.85 -1.13 3.06
C VAL A 69 20.92 -0.97 1.96
N PRO A 70 21.03 -1.89 0.97
CA PRO A 70 21.92 -1.69 -0.16
C PRO A 70 21.60 -0.44 -1.01
N PHE A 71 20.35 0.03 -1.03
CA PHE A 71 20.01 1.28 -1.69
C PHE A 71 20.56 2.50 -0.94
N PHE A 72 20.34 2.59 0.37
CA PHE A 72 20.82 3.74 1.16
C PHE A 72 22.35 3.82 1.24
N GLN A 73 23.05 2.68 1.22
CA GLN A 73 24.52 2.65 1.14
C GLN A 73 25.08 3.29 -0.15
N ARG A 74 24.29 3.39 -1.22
CA ARG A 74 24.70 4.06 -2.47
C ARG A 74 24.69 5.59 -2.37
N GLY A 75 24.16 6.18 -1.29
CA GLY A 75 24.11 7.63 -1.10
C GLY A 75 23.25 8.38 -2.12
N LYS A 76 22.32 7.67 -2.79
CA LYS A 76 21.42 8.27 -3.79
C LYS A 76 20.14 8.82 -3.13
N PRO A 77 19.55 9.89 -3.68
CA PRO A 77 18.25 10.37 -3.21
C PRO A 77 17.16 9.33 -3.52
N ILE A 78 16.18 9.23 -2.62
CA ILE A 78 15.01 8.36 -2.80
C ILE A 78 14.27 8.81 -4.08
N PRO A 79 14.12 7.94 -5.09
CA PRO A 79 13.38 8.31 -6.29
C PRO A 79 11.87 8.37 -6.00
N LYS A 80 11.13 9.09 -6.85
CA LYS A 80 9.67 9.00 -6.88
C LYS A 80 9.23 7.76 -7.66
N ARG A 81 8.16 7.13 -7.19
CA ARG A 81 7.51 6.00 -7.83
C ARG A 81 6.87 6.41 -9.16
N MET A 82 6.96 5.55 -10.16
CA MET A 82 6.26 5.77 -11.43
C MET A 82 4.78 5.39 -11.34
N LEU A 83 3.97 5.98 -12.23
CA LEU A 83 2.57 5.59 -12.37
C LEU A 83 2.46 4.23 -13.07
N PRO A 84 1.34 3.49 -12.89
CA PRO A 84 1.09 2.27 -13.62
C PRO A 84 1.04 2.53 -15.13
N PRO A 85 1.42 1.54 -15.95
CA PRO A 85 1.18 1.56 -17.40
C PRO A 85 -0.33 1.55 -17.71
N GLU A 86 -0.69 1.97 -18.93
CA GLU A 86 -2.07 2.25 -19.35
C GLU A 86 -3.02 1.05 -19.16
N ASP A 87 -2.54 -0.17 -19.39
CA ASP A 87 -3.24 -1.43 -19.19
C ASP A 87 -3.62 -1.66 -17.72
N LEU A 88 -2.80 -1.17 -16.77
CA LEU A 88 -3.01 -1.32 -15.33
C LEU A 88 -3.69 -0.11 -14.67
N VAL A 89 -3.74 1.05 -15.34
CA VAL A 89 -4.38 2.26 -14.79
C VAL A 89 -5.80 1.95 -14.32
N ARG A 90 -6.58 1.26 -15.17
CA ARG A 90 -7.99 0.91 -14.87
C ARG A 90 -8.12 0.16 -13.54
N TYR A 91 -7.22 -0.79 -13.28
CA TYR A 91 -7.22 -1.58 -12.05
C TYR A 91 -7.00 -0.70 -10.81
N TYR A 92 -5.99 0.17 -10.85
CA TYR A 92 -5.61 1.01 -9.70
C TYR A 92 -6.49 2.26 -9.52
N THR A 93 -7.33 2.60 -10.51
CA THR A 93 -8.38 3.63 -10.38
C THR A 93 -9.73 3.07 -9.95
N ASP A 94 -9.89 1.75 -9.97
CA ASP A 94 -11.16 1.09 -9.64
C ASP A 94 -11.35 1.01 -8.10
N PRO A 95 -12.44 1.61 -7.57
CA PRO A 95 -12.77 1.52 -6.15
C PRO A 95 -12.99 0.08 -5.65
N ALA A 96 -13.47 -0.84 -6.51
CA ALA A 96 -13.70 -2.22 -6.13
C ALA A 96 -12.39 -2.94 -5.77
N ASN A 97 -11.27 -2.53 -6.38
CA ASN A 97 -9.95 -3.09 -6.08
C ASN A 97 -9.22 -2.33 -4.97
N ARG A 98 -9.85 -1.32 -4.34
CA ARG A 98 -9.24 -0.44 -3.33
C ARG A 98 -7.98 0.24 -3.88
N GLY A 99 -8.07 0.65 -5.15
CA GLY A 99 -6.97 1.28 -5.87
C GLY A 99 -6.53 2.60 -5.24
N TYR A 100 -5.22 2.79 -5.10
CA TYR A 100 -4.66 4.02 -4.53
C TYR A 100 -4.90 5.29 -5.39
N LEU A 101 -5.36 5.14 -6.64
CA LEU A 101 -5.76 6.24 -7.52
C LEU A 101 -7.29 6.38 -7.61
N ALA A 102 -8.05 5.56 -6.89
CA ALA A 102 -9.50 5.62 -6.87
C ALA A 102 -10.00 6.81 -6.02
N ASP A 103 -11.20 7.29 -6.33
CA ASP A 103 -11.88 8.30 -5.51
C ASP A 103 -12.20 7.72 -4.12
N PRO A 104 -11.69 8.31 -3.02
CA PRO A 104 -11.94 7.82 -1.66
C PRO A 104 -13.43 7.67 -1.33
N SER A 105 -14.29 8.52 -1.89
CA SER A 105 -15.73 8.49 -1.64
C SER A 105 -16.36 7.23 -2.24
N LYS A 106 -15.96 6.88 -3.47
CA LYS A 106 -16.40 5.66 -4.15
C LYS A 106 -15.83 4.40 -3.52
N VAL A 107 -14.63 4.47 -2.94
CA VAL A 107 -14.07 3.36 -2.16
C VAL A 107 -14.96 3.08 -0.95
N ALA A 108 -15.42 4.11 -0.24
CA ALA A 108 -16.35 3.93 0.89
C ALA A 108 -17.67 3.27 0.46
N GLU A 109 -18.22 3.66 -0.69
CA GLU A 109 -19.42 3.02 -1.28
C GLU A 109 -19.17 1.53 -1.59
N ALA A 110 -18.06 1.21 -2.27
CA ALA A 110 -17.69 -0.16 -2.62
C ALA A 110 -17.50 -1.07 -1.40
N ARG A 111 -17.08 -0.52 -0.26
CA ARG A 111 -17.01 -1.25 1.02
C ARG A 111 -18.38 -1.64 1.55
N ILE A 112 -19.36 -0.75 1.42
CA ILE A 112 -20.76 -1.00 1.83
C ILE A 112 -21.42 -2.02 0.89
N GLU A 113 -21.15 -1.94 -0.41
CA GLU A 113 -21.66 -2.91 -1.37
C GLU A 113 -21.08 -4.31 -1.12
N LEU A 114 -19.78 -4.40 -0.85
CA LEU A 114 -19.11 -5.66 -0.55
C LEU A 114 -19.65 -6.30 0.74
N SER A 115 -19.89 -5.50 1.78
CA SER A 115 -20.43 -5.98 3.06
C SER A 115 -21.85 -6.54 2.91
N LYS A 116 -22.69 -5.90 2.08
CA LYS A 116 -24.01 -6.42 1.71
C LYS A 116 -23.90 -7.71 0.91
N LYS A 117 -22.99 -7.78 -0.06
CA LYS A 117 -22.78 -8.95 -0.93
C LYS A 117 -22.36 -10.20 -0.15
N TYR A 118 -21.45 -10.04 0.81
CA TYR A 118 -20.90 -11.15 1.61
C TYR A 118 -21.55 -11.31 3.00
N GLY A 119 -22.55 -10.50 3.33
CA GLY A 119 -23.36 -10.65 4.53
C GLY A 119 -22.62 -10.40 5.85
N TYR A 120 -21.74 -9.40 5.91
CA TYR A 120 -21.06 -9.00 7.16
C TYR A 120 -21.37 -7.56 7.54
N VAL A 121 -21.31 -7.26 8.84
CA VAL A 121 -21.42 -5.89 9.35
C VAL A 121 -20.07 -5.21 9.16
N LEU A 122 -20.05 -4.11 8.40
CA LEU A 122 -18.83 -3.33 8.20
C LEU A 122 -18.48 -2.57 9.49
N PRO A 123 -17.31 -2.81 10.12
CA PRO A 123 -16.92 -2.10 11.32
C PRO A 123 -16.65 -0.62 11.03
N ASP A 124 -17.08 0.25 11.95
CA ASP A 124 -16.80 1.68 11.89
C ASP A 124 -15.38 1.97 12.42
N ILE A 125 -14.43 2.09 11.50
CA ILE A 125 -13.02 2.29 11.82
C ILE A 125 -12.78 3.66 12.47
N THR A 126 -13.67 4.65 12.27
CA THR A 126 -13.50 6.00 12.84
C THR A 126 -13.55 6.05 14.36
N LYS A 127 -14.20 5.04 14.97
CA LYS A 127 -14.32 4.88 16.42
C LYS A 127 -13.25 3.97 17.01
N ASP A 128 -12.35 3.46 16.17
CA ASP A 128 -11.30 2.55 16.57
C ASP A 128 -10.12 3.30 17.20
N GLU A 129 -9.52 2.75 18.25
CA GLU A 129 -8.30 3.29 18.86
C GLU A 129 -7.13 3.33 17.86
N LEU A 130 -7.11 2.39 16.90
CA LEU A 130 -6.08 2.29 15.87
C LEU A 130 -6.41 3.11 14.62
N PHE A 131 -7.45 3.95 14.63
CA PHE A 131 -7.92 4.73 13.48
C PHE A 131 -6.80 5.47 12.75
N GLN A 132 -5.87 6.09 13.49
CA GLN A 132 -4.74 6.83 12.91
C GLN A 132 -3.83 5.93 12.07
N MET A 133 -3.48 4.75 12.60
CA MET A 133 -2.66 3.77 11.88
C MET A 133 -3.41 3.19 10.67
N LEU A 134 -4.71 2.92 10.82
CA LEU A 134 -5.55 2.36 9.76
C LEU A 134 -5.84 3.36 8.63
N SER A 135 -5.90 4.65 8.93
CA SER A 135 -6.12 5.73 7.95
C SER A 135 -4.84 6.18 7.26
N THR A 136 -3.69 5.71 7.73
CA THR A 136 -2.40 6.08 7.19
C THR A 136 -2.21 5.48 5.79
N GLN A 137 -1.98 6.34 4.80
CA GLN A 137 -1.67 5.94 3.43
C GLN A 137 -0.46 6.72 2.92
N LYS A 138 0.33 6.10 2.03
CA LYS A 138 1.45 6.77 1.37
C LYS A 138 0.95 7.63 0.22
N ASP A 139 1.72 8.67 -0.08
CA ASP A 139 1.51 9.42 -1.31
C ASP A 139 1.73 8.51 -2.55
N PRO A 140 0.92 8.65 -3.61
CA PRO A 140 1.07 7.94 -4.89
C PRO A 140 2.49 7.82 -5.45
N ARG A 141 3.36 8.81 -5.20
CA ARG A 141 4.74 8.90 -5.69
C ARG A 141 5.78 8.46 -4.66
N GLN A 142 5.36 8.07 -3.46
CA GLN A 142 6.24 7.70 -2.36
C GLN A 142 6.50 6.20 -2.30
N ILE A 143 7.77 5.82 -2.03
CA ILE A 143 8.17 4.41 -1.90
C ILE A 143 8.09 3.96 -0.44
N PHE A 144 8.71 4.70 0.46
CA PHE A 144 8.85 4.35 1.88
C PHE A 144 7.85 5.11 2.72
N PHE A 145 7.28 4.44 3.71
CA PHE A 145 6.50 5.12 4.73
C PHE A 145 7.39 6.05 5.56
N GLY A 146 6.99 7.32 5.72
CA GLY A 146 7.73 8.31 6.52
C GLY A 146 8.97 8.93 5.86
N LEU A 147 9.37 8.51 4.65
CA LEU A 147 10.47 9.12 3.90
C LEU A 147 10.01 9.60 2.53
N ALA A 148 10.17 10.89 2.26
CA ALA A 148 9.72 11.50 1.01
C ALA A 148 10.75 11.33 -0.13
N PRO A 149 10.31 11.34 -1.40
CA PRO A 149 11.22 11.37 -2.54
C PRO A 149 12.13 12.61 -2.50
N GLY A 150 13.35 12.45 -3.00
CA GLY A 150 14.41 13.48 -2.99
C GLY A 150 15.27 13.50 -1.72
N TRP A 151 14.83 12.85 -0.63
CA TRP A 151 15.63 12.78 0.60
C TRP A 151 16.80 11.81 0.43
N ILE A 152 17.92 12.09 1.11
CA ILE A 152 19.09 11.21 1.19
C ILE A 152 19.24 10.74 2.63
N VAL A 153 19.28 9.42 2.83
CA VAL A 153 19.49 8.81 4.14
C VAL A 153 20.99 8.55 4.33
N ASN A 154 21.60 9.23 5.30
CA ASN A 154 22.95 8.95 5.74
C ASN A 154 22.91 7.94 6.89
N MET A 155 23.28 6.70 6.59
CA MET A 155 23.27 5.59 7.54
C MET A 155 24.36 5.69 8.61
N SER A 156 25.53 6.25 8.30
CA SER A 156 26.65 6.35 9.26
C SER A 156 26.36 7.40 10.33
N GLU A 157 25.83 8.55 9.93
CA GLU A 157 25.49 9.64 10.86
C GLU A 157 24.06 9.57 11.40
N LYS A 158 23.25 8.63 10.90
CA LYS A 158 21.81 8.52 11.23
C LYS A 158 21.04 9.83 10.97
N LYS A 159 21.36 10.50 9.86
CA LYS A 159 20.76 11.78 9.45
C LYS A 159 20.01 11.64 8.13
N ILE A 160 19.03 12.51 7.93
CA ILE A 160 18.29 12.65 6.68
C ILE A 160 18.59 14.03 6.10
N LEU A 161 19.12 14.07 4.89
CA LEU A 161 19.36 15.30 4.15
C LEU A 161 18.16 15.56 3.24
N LYS A 162 17.56 16.74 3.36
CA LYS A 162 16.40 17.17 2.57
C LYS A 162 16.85 18.19 1.52
N PRO A 163 16.34 18.12 0.28
CA PRO A 163 16.65 19.13 -0.73
C PRO A 163 16.07 20.49 -0.31
N THR A 164 16.83 21.56 -0.54
CA THR A 164 16.42 22.95 -0.28
C THR A 164 16.21 23.75 -1.57
N ASP A 165 16.83 23.31 -2.67
CA ASP A 165 16.68 23.95 -3.97
C ASP A 165 15.24 23.82 -4.49
N GLU A 166 14.65 24.96 -4.87
CA GLU A 166 13.25 25.03 -5.32
C GLU A 166 12.97 24.16 -6.56
N ARG A 167 13.93 24.01 -7.48
CA ARG A 167 13.74 23.19 -8.68
C ARG A 167 13.70 21.72 -8.31
N LEU A 168 14.55 21.29 -7.39
CA LEU A 168 14.53 19.92 -6.87
C LEU A 168 13.25 19.64 -6.10
N LEU A 169 12.80 20.57 -5.26
CA LEU A 169 11.53 20.43 -4.53
C LEU A 169 10.36 20.25 -5.49
N LYS A 170 10.24 21.12 -6.51
CA LYS A 170 9.21 21.00 -7.56
C LYS A 170 9.32 19.67 -8.32
N TYR A 171 10.52 19.24 -8.67
CA TYR A 171 10.74 17.98 -9.39
C TYR A 171 10.26 16.75 -8.58
N TYR A 172 10.55 16.70 -7.29
CA TYR A 172 10.18 15.56 -6.43
C TYR A 172 8.73 15.63 -5.91
N SER A 173 8.10 16.81 -5.92
CA SER A 173 6.69 16.99 -5.54
C SER A 173 5.69 16.86 -6.71
N SER A 174 6.19 16.69 -7.94
CA SER A 174 5.37 16.53 -9.17
C SER A 174 5.13 15.07 -9.55
#